data_AF-A0A1A9A7A3-F1
#
_entry.id   AF-A0A1A9A7A3-F1
#
_cell.length_a   1.000
_cell.length_b   1.000
_cell.length_c   1.000
_cell.angle_alpha   90.00
_cell.angle_beta   90.00
_cell.angle_gamma   90.00
#
_symmetry.space_group_name_H-M   'P 1'
#
loop_
_entity.id
_entity.type
_entity.pdbx_description
1 polymer ?
#
loop_
_entity_poly.entity_id
_entity_poly.type
_entity_poly.pdbx_seq_one_letter_code
_entity_poly.pdbx_strand_id
1 'polypeptide(L)'
;MRGRPDGYTGNGTRPTRDATGTPGRVIPRPVNEYRRALRKCPDVTGSNLTVGLLMAEYADYFTGMDCFPAQKTLAGELGFTTSRQVRTCLRWLEAVGWLHDTGTTVESDGPHRGSKIYWLTVPDCPHRHDGSALPVVRD
;
A
#
# COMPACT_ATOMS: atom_id res chain seq x y z
N MET A 1 6.27 37.89 -8.71
CA MET A 1 6.79 37.08 -7.60
C MET A 1 5.61 36.45 -6.86
N ARG A 2 5.36 35.15 -7.02
CA ARG A 2 4.33 34.42 -6.26
C ARG A 2 5.06 33.55 -5.24
N GLY A 3 4.80 33.84 -3.95
CA GLY A 3 5.43 33.15 -2.82
C GLY A 3 5.14 31.66 -2.85
N ARG A 4 6.18 30.87 -2.58
CA ARG A 4 6.06 29.44 -2.28
C ARG A 4 5.24 29.29 -1.00
N PRO A 5 4.35 28.29 -0.88
CA PRO A 5 3.78 27.94 0.41
C PRO A 5 4.91 27.43 1.30
N ASP A 6 5.18 28.17 2.37
CA ASP A 6 6.11 27.80 3.43
C ASP A 6 5.66 26.49 4.08
N GLY A 7 6.57 25.51 4.12
CA GLY A 7 6.29 24.20 4.72
C GLY A 7 7.30 23.11 4.39
N TYR A 8 8.24 23.33 3.47
CA TYR A 8 9.32 22.38 3.19
C TYR A 8 10.57 22.70 4.01
N THR A 9 10.65 22.14 5.21
CA THR A 9 11.95 21.94 5.88
C THR A 9 12.54 20.62 5.39
N GLY A 10 13.78 20.68 4.88
CA GLY A 10 14.46 19.60 4.16
C GLY A 10 14.86 18.41 5.03
N ASN A 11 13.89 17.66 5.55
CA ASN A 11 14.05 16.31 6.11
C ASN A 11 12.79 15.52 5.77
N GLY A 12 12.89 14.52 4.89
CA GLY A 12 11.77 13.75 4.33
C GLY A 12 10.91 13.01 5.36
N THR A 13 10.05 13.73 6.08
CA THR A 13 9.12 13.15 7.05
C THR A 13 7.73 13.74 6.81
N ARG A 14 6.77 12.88 6.47
CA ARG A 14 5.35 13.19 6.67
C ARG A 14 4.83 12.30 7.81
N PRO A 15 4.63 12.84 9.03
CA PRO A 15 3.90 12.14 10.08
C PRO A 15 2.39 12.38 9.93
N THR A 16 1.61 11.31 9.94
CA THR A 16 0.15 11.31 10.05
C THR A 16 -0.30 11.72 11.45
N ARG A 17 -1.47 12.36 11.53
CA ARG A 17 -2.09 12.82 12.78
C ARG A 17 -2.70 11.63 13.54
N ASP A 18 -2.20 11.36 14.74
CA ASP A 18 -2.70 10.34 15.67
C ASP A 18 -4.03 10.74 16.32
N ALA A 19 -4.91 9.76 16.59
CA ALA A 19 -5.70 9.64 17.84
C ALA A 19 -6.75 8.50 17.79
N THR A 20 -6.36 7.23 17.86
CA THR A 20 -7.09 6.15 18.59
C THR A 20 -6.34 4.80 18.49
N GLY A 21 -5.78 4.34 19.61
CA GLY A 21 -5.47 2.93 19.89
C GLY A 21 -4.61 2.12 18.88
N THR A 22 -3.49 2.67 18.40
CA THR A 22 -2.72 2.11 17.26
C THR A 22 -2.08 0.74 17.52
N PRO A 23 -2.44 -0.33 16.78
CA PRO A 23 -1.55 -1.47 16.58
C PRO A 23 -0.52 -1.11 15.52
N GLY A 24 0.74 -0.94 15.93
CA GLY A 24 1.89 -0.79 15.02
C GLY A 24 1.86 0.50 14.19
N ARG A 25 2.93 1.31 14.27
CA ARG A 25 3.05 2.47 13.38
C ARG A 25 3.17 1.98 11.94
N VAL A 26 2.20 2.31 11.09
CA VAL A 26 2.26 2.03 9.64
C VAL A 26 3.32 2.93 9.02
N ILE A 27 4.38 2.33 8.47
CA ILE A 27 5.51 3.06 7.89
C ILE A 27 5.67 2.64 6.43
N PRO A 28 5.47 3.55 5.45
CA PRO A 28 5.78 3.28 4.07
C PRO A 28 7.25 2.90 3.89
N ARG A 29 7.52 1.93 3.03
CA ARG A 29 8.87 1.48 2.71
C ARG A 29 9.23 1.83 1.28
N PRO A 30 10.47 2.28 1.01
CA PRO A 30 10.95 2.49 -0.35
C PRO A 30 10.68 1.27 -1.23
N VAL A 31 10.34 1.51 -2.50
CA VAL A 31 9.91 0.47 -3.44
C VAL A 31 10.89 -0.71 -3.51
N ASN A 32 12.20 -0.43 -3.47
CA ASN A 32 13.23 -1.47 -3.51
C ASN A 32 13.25 -2.35 -2.25
N GLU A 33 13.04 -1.76 -1.08
CA GLU A 33 12.97 -2.49 0.18
C GLU A 33 11.72 -3.37 0.21
N TYR A 34 10.57 -2.80 -0.17
CA TYR A 34 9.31 -3.53 -0.33
C TYR A 34 9.46 -4.70 -1.30
N ARG A 35 9.93 -4.48 -2.53
CA ARG A 35 10.11 -5.55 -3.54
C ARG A 35 11.03 -6.66 -3.04
N ARG A 36 12.11 -6.29 -2.34
CA ARG A 36 13.05 -7.26 -1.77
C ARG A 36 12.41 -8.09 -0.66
N ALA A 37 11.67 -7.46 0.26
CA ALA A 37 11.00 -8.13 1.35
C ALA A 37 9.86 -9.04 0.83
N LEU A 38 9.04 -8.54 -0.09
CA LEU A 38 7.90 -9.25 -0.67
C LEU A 38 8.35 -10.55 -1.37
N ARG A 39 9.43 -10.49 -2.17
CA ARG A 39 9.99 -11.68 -2.85
C ARG A 39 10.60 -12.71 -1.91
N LYS A 40 11.03 -12.29 -0.72
CA LYS A 40 11.61 -13.19 0.29
C LYS A 40 10.56 -13.80 1.22
N CYS A 41 9.33 -13.28 1.19
CA CYS A 41 8.26 -13.77 2.03
C CYS A 41 7.69 -15.08 1.46
N PRO A 42 7.79 -16.21 2.17
CA PRO A 42 7.30 -17.50 1.66
C PRO A 42 5.77 -17.55 1.53
N ASP A 43 5.02 -16.73 2.28
CA ASP A 43 3.55 -16.72 2.24
C ASP A 43 2.95 -15.87 1.13
N VAL A 44 3.72 -14.94 0.58
CA VAL A 44 3.27 -14.08 -0.52
C VAL A 44 3.63 -14.79 -1.83
N THR A 45 2.68 -15.57 -2.36
CA THR A 45 2.90 -16.40 -3.54
C THR A 45 1.85 -16.16 -4.62
N GLY A 46 2.10 -16.71 -5.81
CA GLY A 46 1.18 -16.68 -6.95
C GLY A 46 0.70 -15.26 -7.27
N SER A 47 -0.62 -15.12 -7.47
CA SER A 47 -1.24 -13.84 -7.83
C SER A 47 -1.02 -12.72 -6.82
N ASN A 48 -0.90 -13.03 -5.52
CA ASN A 48 -0.65 -12.00 -4.49
C ASN A 48 0.73 -11.38 -4.67
N LEU A 49 1.75 -12.21 -4.96
CA LEU A 49 3.10 -11.73 -5.25
C LEU A 49 3.13 -10.87 -6.51
N THR A 50 2.50 -11.33 -7.60
CA THR A 50 2.50 -10.60 -8.86
C THR A 50 1.75 -9.27 -8.75
N VAL A 51 0.59 -9.23 -8.08
CA VAL A 51 -0.15 -7.99 -7.81
C VAL A 51 0.67 -7.05 -6.93
N GLY A 52 1.30 -7.55 -5.86
CA GLY A 52 2.11 -6.74 -4.97
C GLY A 52 3.33 -6.13 -5.67
N LEU A 53 4.00 -6.88 -6.54
CA LEU A 53 5.11 -6.36 -7.36
C LEU A 53 4.62 -5.34 -8.38
N LEU A 54 3.45 -5.54 -8.98
CA LEU A 54 2.91 -4.58 -9.94
C LEU A 54 2.50 -3.27 -9.27
N MET A 55 1.89 -3.31 -8.08
CA MET A 55 1.62 -2.11 -7.28
C MET A 55 2.90 -1.29 -7.05
N ALA A 56 4.02 -1.97 -6.85
CA ALA A 56 5.32 -1.31 -6.69
C ALA A 56 5.85 -0.63 -7.95
N GLU A 57 5.35 -0.92 -9.15
CA GLU A 57 5.66 -0.14 -10.37
C GLU A 57 4.87 1.18 -10.44
N TYR A 58 3.74 1.25 -9.73
CA TYR A 58 2.86 2.43 -9.70
C TYR A 58 3.09 3.35 -8.50
N ALA A 59 3.98 2.98 -7.58
CA ALA A 59 4.29 3.75 -6.39
C ALA A 59 5.41 4.76 -6.65
N ASP A 60 5.45 5.83 -5.84
CA ASP A 60 6.61 6.72 -5.81
C ASP A 60 7.87 5.90 -5.45
N TYR A 61 8.82 5.87 -6.37
CA TYR A 61 9.97 4.97 -6.28
C TYR A 61 10.81 5.17 -5.02
N PHE A 62 10.98 6.43 -4.59
CA PHE A 62 11.85 6.78 -3.47
C PHE A 62 11.20 6.50 -2.13
N THR A 63 9.89 6.68 -2.03
CA THR A 63 9.20 6.67 -0.74
C THR A 63 8.27 5.47 -0.56
N GLY A 64 7.88 4.79 -1.64
CA GLY A 64 6.82 3.78 -1.64
C GLY A 64 5.45 4.34 -1.26
N MET A 65 5.30 5.67 -1.32
CA MET A 65 4.05 6.36 -1.06
C MET A 65 3.23 6.48 -2.34
N ASP A 66 1.94 6.72 -2.16
CA ASP A 66 0.98 7.11 -3.18
C ASP A 66 0.90 6.20 -4.41
N CYS A 67 0.54 4.94 -4.19
CA CYS A 67 0.21 3.97 -5.24
C CYS A 67 -1.31 3.87 -5.45
N PHE A 68 -1.82 4.31 -6.60
CA PHE A 68 -3.27 4.30 -6.89
C PHE A 68 -3.62 3.79 -8.30
N PRO A 69 -3.13 2.61 -8.74
CA PRO A 69 -3.53 2.05 -10.01
C PRO A 69 -5.00 1.62 -10.01
N ALA A 70 -5.68 1.79 -11.14
CA ALA A 70 -7.03 1.26 -11.31
C ALA A 70 -6.98 -0.28 -11.30
N GLN A 71 -7.90 -0.93 -10.56
CA GLN A 71 -7.96 -2.40 -10.51
C GLN A 71 -8.17 -3.04 -11.89
N LYS A 72 -8.85 -2.33 -12.81
CA LYS A 72 -9.03 -2.76 -14.20
C LYS A 72 -7.71 -2.75 -14.97
N THR A 73 -6.86 -1.73 -14.76
CA THR A 73 -5.54 -1.63 -15.37
C THR A 73 -4.64 -2.77 -14.88
N LEU A 74 -4.58 -2.97 -13.56
CA LEU A 74 -3.85 -4.10 -12.97
C LEU A 74 -4.33 -5.44 -13.54
N ALA A 75 -5.65 -5.63 -13.66
CA ALA A 75 -6.18 -6.87 -14.23
C ALA A 75 -5.75 -7.08 -15.68
N GLY A 76 -5.78 -6.03 -16.50
CA GLY A 76 -5.34 -6.08 -17.90
C GLY A 76 -3.86 -6.43 -18.04
N GLU A 77 -2.99 -5.81 -17.25
CA GLU A 77 -1.54 -6.07 -17.29
C GLU A 77 -1.18 -7.46 -16.78
N LEU A 78 -1.94 -7.98 -15.82
CA LEU A 78 -1.73 -9.32 -15.26
C LEU A 78 -2.45 -10.43 -16.05
N GLY A 79 -3.19 -10.08 -17.10
CA GLY A 79 -3.97 -11.04 -17.89
C GLY A 79 -5.16 -11.65 -17.14
N PHE A 80 -5.61 -11.03 -16.05
CA PHE A 80 -6.80 -11.47 -15.34
C PHE A 80 -8.07 -11.12 -16.11
N THR A 81 -8.99 -12.08 -16.17
CA THR A 81 -10.28 -11.91 -16.87
C THR A 81 -11.17 -10.88 -16.17
N THR A 82 -10.99 -10.67 -14.85
CA THR A 82 -11.80 -9.73 -14.07
C THR A 82 -10.98 -8.97 -13.03
N SER A 83 -11.39 -7.73 -12.73
CA SER A 83 -10.83 -6.93 -11.63
C SER A 83 -11.12 -7.51 -10.24
N ARG A 84 -12.05 -8.48 -10.14
CA ARG A 84 -12.39 -9.15 -8.88
C ARG A 84 -11.17 -9.89 -8.30
N GLN A 85 -10.36 -10.51 -9.14
CA GLN A 85 -9.14 -11.20 -8.70
C GLN A 85 -8.13 -10.22 -8.10
N VAL A 86 -7.91 -9.07 -8.75
CA VAL A 86 -7.07 -7.98 -8.22
C VAL A 86 -7.59 -7.50 -6.88
N ARG A 87 -8.90 -7.23 -6.77
CA ARG A 87 -9.52 -6.79 -5.51
C ARG A 87 -9.28 -7.77 -4.37
N THR A 88 -9.38 -9.08 -4.64
CA THR A 88 -9.10 -10.12 -3.64
C THR A 88 -7.64 -10.09 -3.19
N CYS A 89 -6.70 -9.95 -4.14
CA CYS A 89 -5.28 -9.87 -3.82
C CYS A 89 -4.94 -8.62 -3.00
N LEU A 90 -5.47 -7.46 -3.39
CA LEU A 90 -5.25 -6.19 -2.66
C LEU A 90 -5.78 -6.27 -1.23
N ARG A 91 -6.99 -6.82 -1.03
CA ARG A 91 -7.56 -7.03 0.31
C ARG A 91 -6.71 -7.97 1.16
N TRP A 92 -6.16 -9.01 0.55
CA TRP A 92 -5.28 -9.93 1.27
C TRP A 92 -3.98 -9.23 1.68
N LEU A 93 -3.31 -8.53 0.74
CA LEU A 93 -2.09 -7.78 1.00
C LEU A 93 -2.28 -6.70 2.07
N GLU A 94 -3.43 -6.03 2.06
CA GLU A 94 -3.82 -5.08 3.11
C GLU A 94 -3.99 -5.78 4.47
N ALA A 95 -4.72 -6.90 4.50
CA ALA A 95 -4.98 -7.65 5.73
C ALA A 95 -3.71 -8.23 6.39
N VAL A 96 -2.68 -8.53 5.60
CA VAL A 96 -1.38 -8.99 6.11
C VAL A 96 -0.33 -7.88 6.22
N GLY A 97 -0.71 -6.62 5.96
CA GLY A 97 0.14 -5.45 6.21
C GLY A 97 1.21 -5.16 5.16
N TRP A 98 1.10 -5.70 3.94
CA TRP A 98 1.95 -5.31 2.80
C TRP A 98 1.48 -4.05 2.09
N LEU A 99 0.20 -3.70 2.26
CA LEU A 99 -0.38 -2.48 1.76
C LEU A 99 -1.16 -1.77 2.87
N HIS A 100 -1.23 -0.46 2.81
CA HIS A 100 -2.11 0.33 3.66
C HIS A 100 -2.95 1.28 2.82
N ASP A 101 -4.28 1.13 2.88
CA ASP A 101 -5.21 2.11 2.30
C ASP A 101 -5.21 3.37 3.18
N THR A 102 -4.87 4.51 2.57
CA THR A 102 -4.81 5.78 3.31
C THR A 102 -6.18 6.41 3.55
N GLY A 103 -7.25 5.82 2.99
CA GLY A 103 -8.61 6.35 3.05
C GLY A 103 -8.82 7.58 2.14
N THR A 104 -7.80 7.99 1.40
CA THR A 104 -7.87 9.15 0.50
C THR A 104 -8.39 8.71 -0.87
N THR A 105 -9.51 9.30 -1.28
CA THR A 105 -10.07 9.19 -2.63
C THR A 105 -9.45 10.24 -3.54
N VAL A 106 -9.00 9.84 -4.73
CA VAL A 106 -8.40 10.75 -5.72
C VAL A 106 -9.45 11.16 -6.74
N GLU A 107 -9.70 12.47 -6.89
CA GLU A 107 -10.40 13.01 -8.07
C GLU A 107 -9.42 13.02 -9.25
N SER A 108 -9.83 12.45 -10.38
CA SER A 108 -8.90 11.94 -11.40
C SER A 108 -8.83 12.82 -12.66
N ASP A 109 -7.60 13.11 -13.13
CA ASP A 109 -7.30 13.46 -14.53
C ASP A 109 -6.13 12.60 -15.07
N GLY A 110 -6.40 11.41 -15.61
CA GLY A 110 -5.36 10.61 -16.31
C GLY A 110 -5.60 9.10 -16.36
N PRO A 111 -4.63 8.28 -16.82
CA PRO A 111 -4.73 6.81 -16.92
C PRO A 111 -4.51 6.05 -15.60
N HIS A 112 -3.98 6.70 -14.57
CA HIS A 112 -3.76 6.12 -13.23
C HIS A 112 -4.99 6.34 -12.32
N ARG A 113 -6.14 5.75 -12.65
CA ARG A 113 -7.44 6.02 -11.98
C ARG A 113 -7.84 4.99 -10.92
N GLY A 114 -7.03 4.78 -9.89
CA GLY A 114 -7.48 4.08 -8.68
C GLY A 114 -8.40 5.00 -7.84
N SER A 115 -9.45 4.44 -7.25
CA SER A 115 -10.31 5.19 -6.30
C SER A 115 -9.72 5.30 -4.90
N LYS A 116 -8.57 4.67 -4.66
CA LYS A 116 -7.89 4.56 -3.37
C LYS A 116 -6.40 4.76 -3.55
N ILE A 117 -5.78 5.42 -2.59
CA ILE A 117 -4.33 5.51 -2.46
C ILE A 117 -3.83 4.44 -1.49
N TYR A 118 -2.82 3.70 -1.91
CA TYR A 118 -2.11 2.74 -1.07
C TYR A 118 -0.69 3.19 -0.79
N TRP A 119 -0.22 2.91 0.42
CA TRP A 119 1.19 2.92 0.76
C TRP A 119 1.74 1.50 0.75
N LEU A 120 2.96 1.33 0.24
CA LEU A 120 3.68 0.07 0.30
C LEU A 120 4.32 -0.08 1.67
N THR A 121 4.01 -1.16 2.38
CA THR A 121 4.47 -1.40 3.75
C THR A 121 5.14 -2.76 3.85
N VAL A 122 5.97 -2.95 4.88
CA VAL A 122 6.58 -4.26 5.18
C VAL A 122 6.13 -4.64 6.58
N PRO A 123 5.31 -5.71 6.72
CA PRO A 123 4.85 -6.15 8.03
C PRO A 123 5.98 -6.84 8.80
N ASP A 124 5.96 -6.74 10.13
CA ASP A 124 6.90 -7.47 11.00
C ASP A 124 6.65 -8.98 10.95
N CYS A 125 5.38 -9.39 10.78
CA CYS A 125 4.95 -10.79 10.62
C CYS A 125 4.00 -10.90 9.41
N PRO A 126 4.45 -11.41 8.26
CA PRO A 126 3.66 -11.42 7.03
C PRO A 126 2.60 -12.54 6.94
N HIS A 127 2.46 -13.37 7.98
CA HIS A 127 1.41 -14.38 8.04
C HIS A 127 0.07 -13.73 8.39
N ARG A 128 -1.02 -14.27 7.85
CA ARG A 128 -2.37 -13.90 8.26
C ARG A 128 -2.45 -14.09 9.77
N HIS A 129 -2.52 -12.98 10.51
CA HIS A 129 -2.78 -13.05 11.94
C HIS A 129 -4.04 -13.89 12.13
N ASP A 130 -3.89 -15.02 12.80
CA ASP A 130 -4.92 -15.98 13.20
C ASP A 130 -5.94 -15.38 14.20
N GLY A 131 -6.05 -14.05 14.24
CA GLY A 131 -6.79 -13.29 15.23
C GLY A 131 -6.02 -13.02 16.53
N SER A 132 -4.84 -13.60 16.75
CA SER A 132 -4.14 -13.49 18.05
C SER A 132 -3.35 -12.20 18.26
N ALA A 133 -3.08 -11.44 17.19
CA ALA A 133 -2.27 -10.21 17.24
C ALA A 133 -3.07 -8.91 17.03
N LEU A 134 -4.40 -9.00 16.85
CA LEU A 134 -5.22 -7.79 16.92
C LEU A 134 -5.24 -7.34 18.38
N PRO A 135 -4.97 -6.07 18.71
CA PRO A 135 -5.19 -5.58 20.06
C PRO A 135 -6.66 -5.81 20.38
N VAL A 136 -6.91 -6.55 21.45
CA VAL A 136 -8.25 -6.71 22.01
C VAL A 136 -8.75 -5.30 22.30
N VAL A 137 -9.69 -4.82 21.48
CA VAL A 137 -10.48 -3.63 21.81
C VAL A 137 -11.29 -4.06 23.03
N ARG A 138 -10.87 -3.60 24.21
CA ARG A 138 -11.69 -3.70 25.42
C ARG A 138 -12.71 -2.57 25.34
N ASP A 139 -13.99 -2.96 25.36
CA ASP A 139 -15.15 -2.06 25.53
C ASP A 139 -15.00 -1.14 26.75
#